data_AF-A0A397YUK4-F1
#
_entry.id   AF-A0A397YUK4-F1
#
_cell.length_a   1.000
_cell.length_b   1.000
_cell.length_c   1.000
_cell.angle_alpha   90.00
_cell.angle_beta   90.00
_cell.angle_gamma   90.00
#
_symmetry.space_group_name_H-M   'P 1'
#
loop_
_entity.id
_entity.type
_entity.pdbx_description
1 polymer ?
#
loop_
_entity_poly.entity_id
_entity_poly.type
_entity_poly.pdbx_seq_one_letter_code
_entity_poly.pdbx_strand_id
1 'polypeptide(L)'
;MDNDPRYASVTDERKRKRMISNRESARRSRMRKQKQLGDLINEVTVLKNDNAKITEQVDAAARRYVEMESKNDVLRAQEVELTERLRSLNSVLEMVEEISGQALDIPEIQNPWQIPCPIMQTNHGFC
;
A
#
# COMPACT_ATOMS: atom_id res chain seq x y z
N MET A 1 -56.97 -29.57 -42.81
CA MET A 1 -57.72 -30.24 -41.73
C MET A 1 -57.58 -29.41 -40.45
N ASP A 2 -57.69 -28.08 -40.56
CA ASP A 2 -57.12 -27.13 -39.57
C ASP A 2 -58.19 -26.31 -38.84
N ASN A 3 -59.42 -26.82 -38.84
CA ASN A 3 -60.57 -26.13 -38.25
C ASN A 3 -61.36 -27.06 -37.30
N ASP A 4 -60.65 -27.86 -36.48
CA ASP A 4 -61.25 -28.48 -35.29
C ASP A 4 -61.20 -27.42 -34.15
N PRO A 5 -62.35 -26.96 -33.63
CA PRO A 5 -62.44 -25.97 -32.54
C PRO A 5 -61.62 -26.35 -31.30
N ARG A 6 -61.37 -27.64 -31.07
CA ARG A 6 -60.56 -28.12 -29.95
C ARG A 6 -59.07 -27.78 -30.10
N TYR A 7 -58.54 -27.76 -31.33
CA TYR A 7 -57.14 -27.41 -31.58
C TYR A 7 -56.88 -25.91 -31.35
N ALA A 8 -57.79 -25.05 -31.82
CA ALA A 8 -57.72 -23.60 -31.60
C ALA A 8 -57.71 -23.23 -30.09
N SER A 9 -58.60 -23.85 -29.30
CA SER A 9 -58.66 -23.66 -27.84
C SER A 9 -57.35 -24.05 -27.12
N VAL A 10 -56.74 -25.19 -27.50
CA VAL A 10 -55.44 -25.63 -26.95
C VAL A 10 -54.31 -24.66 -27.31
N THR A 11 -54.31 -24.14 -28.54
CA THR A 11 -53.30 -23.15 -28.96
C THR A 11 -53.44 -21.81 -28.25
N ASP A 12 -54.67 -21.36 -28.00
CA ASP A 12 -54.94 -20.13 -27.25
C ASP A 12 -54.56 -20.26 -25.78
N GLU A 13 -54.85 -21.40 -25.14
CA GLU A 13 -54.42 -21.66 -23.77
C GLU A 13 -52.88 -21.72 -23.66
N ARG A 14 -52.20 -22.34 -24.63
CA ARG A 14 -50.73 -22.32 -24.71
C ARG A 14 -50.20 -20.89 -24.89
N LYS A 15 -50.86 -20.06 -25.71
CA LYS A 15 -50.48 -18.65 -25.90
C LYS A 15 -50.67 -17.86 -24.60
N ARG A 16 -51.79 -18.03 -23.90
CA ARG A 16 -52.07 -17.44 -22.59
C ARG A 16 -50.99 -17.80 -21.56
N LYS A 17 -50.70 -19.10 -21.40
CA LYS A 17 -49.65 -19.58 -20.49
C LYS A 17 -48.27 -19.00 -20.83
N ARG A 18 -47.91 -18.92 -22.12
CA ARG A 18 -46.65 -18.30 -22.57
C ARG A 18 -46.59 -16.81 -22.23
N MET A 19 -47.67 -16.05 -22.41
CA MET A 19 -47.70 -14.64 -22.05
C MET A 19 -47.49 -14.42 -20.55
N ILE A 20 -48.11 -15.26 -19.70
CA ILE A 20 -47.95 -15.18 -18.25
C ILE A 20 -46.51 -15.54 -17.85
N SER A 21 -45.97 -16.65 -18.35
CA SER A 21 -44.60 -17.10 -18.06
C SER A 21 -43.54 -16.11 -18.58
N ASN A 22 -43.73 -15.55 -19.78
CA ASN A 22 -42.83 -14.53 -20.32
C ASN A 22 -42.89 -13.25 -19.50
N ARG A 23 -44.09 -12.80 -19.10
CA ARG A 23 -44.26 -11.64 -18.22
C ARG A 23 -43.52 -11.84 -16.89
N GLU A 24 -43.66 -13.02 -16.29
CA GLU A 24 -43.03 -13.33 -15.01
C GLU A 24 -41.50 -13.44 -15.14
N SER A 25 -41.00 -14.08 -16.20
CA SER A 25 -39.56 -14.17 -16.47
C SER A 25 -38.94 -12.81 -16.78
N ALA A 26 -39.62 -11.94 -17.53
CA ALA A 26 -39.20 -10.56 -17.76
C ALA A 26 -39.15 -9.76 -16.45
N ARG A 27 -40.14 -9.94 -15.56
CA ARG A 27 -40.13 -9.34 -14.22
C ARG A 27 -38.94 -9.82 -13.40
N ARG A 28 -38.72 -11.13 -13.31
CA ARG A 28 -37.56 -11.72 -12.59
C ARG A 28 -36.23 -11.24 -13.16
N SER A 29 -36.13 -11.14 -14.48
CA SER A 29 -34.92 -10.62 -15.14
C SER A 29 -34.64 -9.17 -14.75
N ARG A 30 -35.67 -8.30 -14.78
CA ARG A 30 -35.54 -6.90 -14.33
C ARG A 30 -35.13 -6.81 -12.87
N MET A 31 -35.77 -7.56 -11.97
CA MET A 31 -35.42 -7.57 -10.55
C MET A 31 -33.97 -8.02 -10.30
N ARG A 32 -33.50 -9.06 -11.00
CA ARG A 32 -32.10 -9.52 -10.89
C ARG A 32 -31.12 -8.44 -11.35
N LYS A 33 -31.36 -7.81 -12.49
CA LYS A 33 -30.51 -6.72 -12.99
C LYS A 33 -30.51 -5.50 -12.06
N GLN A 34 -31.66 -5.15 -11.49
CA GLN A 34 -31.76 -4.06 -10.52
C GLN A 34 -30.97 -4.35 -9.25
N LYS A 35 -31.05 -5.59 -8.74
CA LYS A 35 -30.24 -6.03 -7.59
C LYS A 35 -28.74 -5.95 -7.92
N GLN A 36 -28.31 -6.51 -9.05
CA GLN A 36 -26.91 -6.47 -9.48
C GLN A 36 -26.38 -5.04 -9.61
N LEU A 37 -27.19 -4.11 -10.14
CA LEU A 37 -26.81 -2.71 -10.21
C LEU A 37 -26.64 -2.09 -8.82
N GLY A 38 -27.55 -2.40 -7.89
CA GLY A 38 -27.43 -1.95 -6.50
C GLY A 38 -26.18 -2.50 -5.81
N ASP A 39 -25.90 -3.78 -6.00
CA ASP A 39 -24.71 -4.45 -5.44
C ASP A 39 -23.43 -3.80 -5.99
N LEU A 40 -23.35 -3.52 -7.30
CA LEU A 40 -22.20 -2.83 -7.92
C LEU A 40 -22.03 -1.39 -7.43
N ILE A 41 -23.12 -0.65 -7.22
CA ILE A 41 -23.05 0.73 -6.68
C ILE A 41 -22.48 0.70 -5.25
N ASN A 42 -22.92 -0.26 -4.44
CA ASN A 42 -22.39 -0.44 -3.09
C ASN A 42 -20.90 -0.78 -3.11
N GLU A 43 -20.49 -1.73 -3.98
CA GLU A 43 -19.09 -2.12 -4.13
C GLU A 43 -18.21 -0.94 -4.54
N VAL A 44 -18.63 -0.15 -5.54
CA VAL A 44 -17.91 1.07 -5.94
C VAL A 44 -17.80 2.06 -4.79
N THR A 45 -18.85 2.20 -3.98
CA THR A 45 -18.85 3.11 -2.84
C THR A 45 -17.88 2.66 -1.76
N VAL A 46 -17.87 1.36 -1.43
CA VAL A 46 -16.90 0.77 -0.49
C VAL A 46 -15.47 0.95 -1.00
N LEU A 47 -15.19 0.58 -2.24
CA LEU A 47 -13.86 0.72 -2.84
C LEU A 47 -13.37 2.17 -2.86
N LYS A 48 -14.26 3.14 -3.11
CA LYS A 48 -13.91 4.57 -3.03
C LYS A 48 -13.53 4.98 -1.62
N ASN A 49 -14.27 4.54 -0.61
CA ASN A 49 -13.97 4.84 0.78
C ASN A 49 -12.65 4.18 1.23
N ASP A 50 -12.42 2.93 0.84
CA ASP A 50 -11.19 2.21 1.15
C ASP A 50 -9.98 2.86 0.47
N ASN A 51 -10.10 3.25 -0.81
CA ASN A 51 -9.05 3.99 -1.51
C ASN A 51 -8.73 5.32 -0.80
N ALA A 52 -9.74 6.09 -0.40
CA ALA A 52 -9.53 7.35 0.32
C ALA A 52 -8.78 7.12 1.65
N LYS A 53 -9.15 6.08 2.39
CA LYS A 53 -8.48 5.69 3.64
C LYS A 53 -7.02 5.26 3.42
N ILE A 54 -6.75 4.47 2.36
CA ILE A 54 -5.39 4.05 2.02
C ILE A 54 -4.55 5.29 1.65
N THR A 55 -5.08 6.22 0.86
CA THR A 55 -4.39 7.47 0.53
C THR A 55 -4.03 8.26 1.79
N GLU A 56 -4.96 8.44 2.72
CA GLU A 56 -4.69 9.13 3.98
C GLU A 56 -3.57 8.44 4.80
N GLN A 57 -3.57 7.11 4.83
CA GLN A 57 -2.53 6.33 5.52
C GLN A 57 -1.16 6.49 4.87
N VAL A 58 -1.09 6.47 3.54
CA VAL A 58 0.15 6.70 2.78
C VAL A 58 0.68 8.11 3.04
N ASP A 59 -0.18 9.13 2.99
CA ASP A 59 0.22 10.51 3.26
C ASP A 59 0.73 10.69 4.70
N ALA A 60 0.09 10.05 5.67
CA ALA A 60 0.52 10.06 7.06
C ALA A 60 1.88 9.36 7.24
N ALA A 61 2.09 8.22 6.58
CA ALA A 61 3.36 7.51 6.59
C ALA A 61 4.49 8.34 5.95
N ALA A 62 4.21 8.99 4.81
CA ALA A 62 5.16 9.86 4.12
C ALA A 62 5.60 11.04 5.02
N ARG A 63 4.66 11.70 5.72
CA ARG A 63 4.99 12.76 6.68
C ARG A 63 5.89 12.27 7.82
N ARG A 64 5.59 11.09 8.38
CA ARG A 64 6.42 10.48 9.43
C ARG A 64 7.81 10.10 8.94
N TYR A 65 7.91 9.64 7.69
CA TYR A 65 9.20 9.31 7.07
C TYR A 65 10.07 10.56 6.96
N VAL A 66 9.53 11.67 6.44
CA VAL A 66 10.25 12.95 6.34
C VAL A 66 10.69 13.44 7.72
N GLU A 67 9.84 13.33 8.74
CA GLU A 67 10.22 13.68 10.11
C GLU A 67 11.36 12.81 10.66
N MET A 68 11.33 11.50 10.38
CA MET A 68 12.38 10.58 10.78
C MET A 68 13.70 10.85 10.04
N GLU A 69 13.63 11.13 8.74
CA GLU A 69 14.79 11.49 7.91
C GLU A 69 15.43 12.78 8.43
N SER A 70 14.65 13.81 8.74
CA SER A 70 15.16 15.05 9.35
C SER A 70 15.85 14.80 10.69
N LYS A 71 15.31 13.92 11.55
CA LYS A 71 15.98 13.51 12.79
C LYS A 71 17.29 12.77 12.51
N ASN A 72 17.31 11.92 11.49
CA ASN A 72 18.51 11.22 11.06
C ASN A 72 19.58 12.21 10.58
N ASP A 73 19.22 13.23 9.81
CA ASP A 73 20.13 14.29 9.36
C ASP A 73 20.78 15.02 10.53
N VAL A 74 19.98 15.37 11.55
CA VAL A 74 20.49 16.00 12.78
C VAL A 74 21.49 15.08 13.48
N LEU A 75 21.18 13.80 13.62
CA LEU A 75 22.08 12.83 14.26
C LEU A 75 23.37 12.65 13.46
N ARG A 76 23.31 12.61 12.13
CA ARG A 76 24.49 12.55 11.25
C ARG A 76 25.35 13.81 11.38
N ALA A 77 24.75 14.99 11.46
CA ALA A 77 25.49 16.23 11.68
C ALA A 77 26.21 16.22 13.05
N GLN A 78 25.53 15.75 14.11
CA GLN A 78 26.12 15.63 15.44
C GLN A 78 27.25 14.59 15.48
N GLU A 79 27.10 13.47 14.77
CA GLU A 79 28.17 12.47 14.64
C GLU A 79 29.43 13.08 14.00
N VAL A 80 29.27 13.81 12.89
CA VAL A 80 30.38 14.49 12.22
C VAL A 80 31.06 15.47 13.17
N GLU A 81 30.29 16.32 13.86
CA GLU A 81 30.82 17.30 14.81
C GLU A 81 31.62 16.64 15.94
N LEU A 82 31.07 15.59 16.56
CA LEU A 82 31.74 14.88 17.65
C LEU A 82 33.00 14.16 17.18
N THR A 83 32.95 13.55 15.98
CA THR A 83 34.10 12.89 15.36
C THR A 83 35.22 13.88 15.06
N GLU A 84 34.89 15.07 14.57
CA GLU A 84 35.87 16.14 14.33
C GLU A 84 36.50 16.67 15.62
N ARG A 85 35.68 16.89 16.66
CA ARG A 85 36.17 17.29 17.99
C ARG A 85 37.12 16.25 18.58
N LEU A 86 36.75 14.97 18.49
CA LEU A 86 37.60 13.87 18.95
C LEU A 86 38.92 13.83 18.19
N ARG A 87 38.89 13.94 16.85
CA ARG A 87 40.10 13.98 16.03
C ARG A 87 41.00 15.16 16.40
N SER A 88 40.41 16.33 16.66
CA SER A 88 41.16 17.51 17.12
C SER A 88 41.83 17.27 18.47
N LEU A 89 41.13 16.62 19.42
CA LEU A 89 41.70 16.29 20.74
C LEU A 89 42.82 15.26 20.62
N ASN A 90 42.63 14.22 19.79
CA ASN A 90 43.65 13.22 19.52
C ASN A 90 44.91 13.85 18.92
N SER A 91 44.75 14.78 17.95
CA SER A 91 45.89 15.50 17.38
C SER A 91 46.63 16.38 18.40
N VAL A 92 45.91 17.02 19.34
CA VAL A 92 46.56 17.74 20.45
C VAL A 92 47.32 16.78 21.36
N LEU A 93 46.77 15.60 21.63
CA LEU A 93 47.40 14.59 22.46
C LEU A 93 48.70 14.09 21.82
N GLU A 94 48.68 13.77 20.53
CA GLU A 94 49.87 13.40 19.74
C GLU A 94 50.98 14.47 19.82
N MET A 95 50.64 15.76 19.76
CA MET A 95 51.62 16.84 19.95
C MET A 95 52.22 16.87 21.36
N VAL A 96 51.43 16.57 22.40
CA VAL A 96 51.93 16.51 23.79
C VAL A 96 52.84 15.30 23.99
N GLU A 97 52.54 14.16 23.36
CA GLU A 97 53.42 12.98 23.36
C GLU A 97 54.79 13.30 22.76
N GLU A 98 54.83 13.99 21.62
CA GLU A 98 56.08 14.39 20.96
C GLU A 98 56.93 15.31 21.85
N ILE A 99 56.30 16.21 22.61
CA ILE A 99 56.99 17.13 23.53
C ILE A 99 57.45 16.43 24.82
N SER A 100 56.65 15.51 25.35
CA SER A 100 56.88 14.87 26.66
C SER A 100 57.68 13.56 26.59
N GLY A 101 57.78 12.94 25.42
CA GLY A 101 58.45 11.66 25.21
C GLY A 101 57.73 10.46 25.81
N GLN A 102 56.49 10.62 26.30
CA GLN A 102 55.63 9.54 26.78
C GLN A 102 54.59 9.21 25.70
N ALA A 103 54.52 7.94 25.29
CA ALA A 103 53.51 7.45 24.37
C ALA A 103 52.15 7.34 25.09
N LEU A 104 51.09 7.92 24.52
CA LEU A 104 49.73 7.80 25.03
C LEU A 104 48.93 6.93 24.04
N ASP A 105 48.27 5.91 24.56
CA ASP A 105 47.50 4.97 23.76
C ASP A 105 46.12 5.59 23.46
N ILE A 106 45.96 6.17 22.27
CA ILE A 106 44.71 6.83 21.85
C ILE A 106 43.77 5.78 21.23
N PRO A 107 42.61 5.48 21.83
CA PRO A 107 41.68 4.49 21.28
C PRO A 107 41.01 4.98 19.99
N GLU A 108 41.03 4.15 18.95
CA GLU A 108 40.25 4.37 17.73
C GLU A 108 38.77 4.02 17.97
N ILE A 109 37.89 5.02 17.92
CA ILE A 109 36.46 4.82 18.09
C ILE A 109 35.85 4.37 16.75
N GLN A 110 35.36 3.12 16.70
CA GLN A 110 34.67 2.58 15.53
C GLN A 110 33.33 3.30 15.29
N ASN A 111 33.02 3.57 14.01
CA ASN A 111 31.77 4.19 13.60
C ASN A 111 30.57 3.26 13.88
N PRO A 112 29.64 3.64 14.77
CA PRO A 112 28.50 2.79 15.14
C PRO A 112 27.54 2.50 13.97
N TRP A 113 27.63 3.30 12.90
CA TRP A 113 26.75 3.23 11.73
C TRP A 113 27.31 2.42 10.56
N GLN A 114 28.41 1.68 10.74
CA GLN A 114 28.82 0.61 9.83
C GLN A 114 27.87 -0.58 9.96
N ILE A 115 26.61 -0.39 9.61
CA ILE A 115 25.63 -1.47 9.44
C ILE A 115 25.87 -2.03 8.03
N PRO A 116 26.31 -3.30 7.89
CA PRO A 116 26.30 -3.95 6.58
C PRO A 116 24.83 -4.13 6.19
N CYS A 117 24.28 -3.23 5.39
CA CYS A 117 22.94 -3.42 4.85
C CYS A 117 22.96 -4.62 3.89
N PRO A 118 22.24 -5.73 4.18
CA PRO A 118 21.98 -6.71 3.15
C PRO A 118 21.07 -6.03 2.13
N ILE A 119 21.56 -5.86 0.90
CA ILE A 119 20.78 -5.43 -0.24
C ILE A 119 19.56 -6.35 -0.29
N MET A 120 18.39 -5.84 0.08
CA MET A 120 17.12 -6.53 -0.16
C MET A 120 16.97 -6.55 -1.67
N GLN A 121 17.37 -7.67 -2.28
CA GLN A 121 17.11 -7.96 -3.68
C GLN A 121 15.59 -7.95 -3.84
N THR A 122 15.05 -6.84 -4.30
CA THR A 122 13.68 -6.76 -4.76
C THR A 122 13.61 -7.58 -6.04
N ASN A 123 13.28 -8.87 -5.88
CA ASN A 123 12.84 -9.71 -6.99
C ASN A 123 11.52 -9.14 -7.52
N HIS A 124 11.60 -8.12 -8.38
CA HIS A 124 10.51 -7.75 -9.27
C HIS A 124 10.47 -8.75 -10.43
N GLY A 125 9.94 -9.94 -10.14
CA GLY A 125 9.36 -10.84 -11.13
C GLY A 125 7.85 -10.66 -11.12
N PHE A 126 7.36 -9.67 -11.86
CA PHE A 126 5.97 -9.68 -12.30
C PHE A 126 5.89 -10.55 -13.56
N CYS A 127 5.29 -11.74 -13.42
CA CYS A 127 4.64 -12.45 -14.52
C CYS A 127 3.21 -11.91 -14.67
#